data_AF-A0A7V5CY54-F1
#
_entry.id   AF-A0A7V5CY54-F1
#
_cell.length_a   1.000
_cell.length_b   1.000
_cell.length_c   1.000
_cell.angle_alpha   90.00
_cell.angle_beta   90.00
_cell.angle_gamma   90.00
#
_symmetry.space_group_name_H-M   'P 1'
#
loop_
_entity.id
_entity.type
_entity.pdbx_description
1 polymer ?
#
loop_
_entity_poly.entity_id
_entity_poly.type
_entity_poly.pdbx_seq_one_letter_code
_entity_poly.pdbx_strand_id
1 'polypeptide(L)'
;MYPRAGTLSAPPVAIDHNAGRPPRQIQWSICIQREIFRDLVIEAYYVGNRGVWWEANDLINVNALTPERIASFGLDVNNPDDRKLLTSPLNSALAAQRGFDKPPYAGFPMTATVAQSLRPFPQFAGSTDSAQAIRYMWAPLGKTWYDSLQLKVTKRYSHGLDFTGAFTWQKELTMGAEQVGNAMGVSGAAVNNVFDRHVNKYLSMLSRPITFVAAVNYTVPKWNTYKVLSWILRDWTVAATLQYASGMPIQAPIAQNQLSSVLFQNTFANRVPGEPLFTKDLNCHCIDPNKDFVLNPNAWVDPPAGQFGTGAAYYNDYRQQRRPSENMSLGRNFQLKEGVSLNIRADFSNIFNRTQMSNPTSTNAKATQTRSASGQPISGFGYINSKTVAAPPRAGIIVVRFQF
;
A
#
# COMPACT_ATOMS: atom_id res chain seq x y z
N MET A 1 -14.18 -31.87 -6.65
CA MET A 1 -13.72 -32.28 -5.31
C MET A 1 -14.93 -32.75 -4.52
N TYR A 2 -14.88 -33.95 -3.94
CA TYR A 2 -15.96 -34.49 -3.11
C TYR A 2 -15.75 -34.11 -1.64
N PRO A 3 -16.82 -33.77 -0.89
CA PRO A 3 -16.72 -33.49 0.54
C PRO A 3 -16.24 -34.72 1.31
N ARG A 4 -15.26 -34.57 2.20
CA ARG A 4 -14.89 -35.61 3.18
C ARG A 4 -15.87 -35.58 4.36
N ALA A 5 -16.37 -36.75 4.77
CA ALA A 5 -17.29 -36.84 5.90
C ALA A 5 -16.67 -36.24 7.18
N GLY A 6 -17.48 -35.47 7.93
CA GLY A 6 -17.09 -34.87 9.20
C GLY A 6 -16.12 -33.68 9.11
N THR A 7 -15.74 -33.24 7.90
CA THR A 7 -14.80 -32.12 7.73
C THR A 7 -15.21 -31.18 6.60
N LEU A 8 -14.85 -29.90 6.74
CA LEU A 8 -14.93 -28.95 5.64
C LEU A 8 -13.70 -29.16 4.74
N SER A 9 -13.91 -29.16 3.43
CA SER A 9 -12.86 -29.41 2.45
C SER A 9 -12.04 -28.15 2.19
N ALA A 10 -10.76 -28.33 1.83
CA ALA A 10 -9.90 -27.23 1.43
C ALA A 10 -10.49 -26.47 0.22
N PRO A 11 -10.29 -25.14 0.15
CA PRO A 11 -10.92 -24.31 -0.87
C PRO A 11 -10.45 -24.71 -2.27
N PRO A 12 -11.37 -25.05 -3.20
CA PRO A 12 -11.01 -25.25 -4.59
C PRO A 12 -10.67 -23.90 -5.25
N VAL A 13 -9.97 -23.99 -6.38
CA VAL A 13 -9.80 -22.86 -7.30
C VAL A 13 -10.96 -22.85 -8.28
N ALA A 14 -11.55 -21.67 -8.50
CA ALA A 14 -12.51 -21.42 -9.56
C ALA A 14 -11.93 -20.38 -10.52
N ILE A 15 -12.08 -20.62 -11.82
CA ILE A 15 -11.61 -19.72 -12.87
C ILE A 15 -12.78 -18.82 -13.30
N ASP A 16 -12.54 -17.52 -13.45
CA ASP A 16 -13.55 -16.60 -13.99
C ASP A 16 -13.99 -17.05 -15.39
N HIS A 17 -15.28 -17.00 -15.67
CA HIS A 17 -15.80 -17.34 -17.00
C HIS A 17 -15.19 -16.45 -18.11
N ASN A 18 -14.80 -15.22 -17.77
CA ASN A 18 -14.12 -14.27 -18.63
C ASN A 18 -12.59 -14.27 -18.42
N ALA A 19 -12.04 -15.28 -17.76
CA ALA A 19 -10.59 -15.40 -17.58
C ALA A 19 -9.85 -15.38 -18.92
N GLY A 20 -8.63 -14.83 -18.92
CA GLY A 20 -7.84 -14.65 -20.14
C GLY A 20 -8.27 -13.44 -20.99
N ARG A 21 -9.28 -12.67 -20.58
CA ARG A 21 -9.59 -11.38 -21.20
C ARG A 21 -8.38 -10.43 -21.03
N PRO A 22 -7.75 -9.96 -22.12
CA PRO A 22 -6.58 -9.09 -22.01
C PRO A 22 -6.95 -7.75 -21.35
N PRO A 23 -6.16 -7.24 -20.38
CA PRO A 23 -6.32 -5.89 -19.87
C PRO A 23 -6.25 -4.87 -21.01
N ARG A 24 -7.09 -3.82 -20.93
CA ARG A 24 -7.03 -2.68 -21.86
C ARG A 24 -6.66 -1.43 -21.11
N GLN A 25 -5.77 -0.64 -21.71
CA GLN A 25 -5.30 0.60 -21.14
C GLN A 25 -5.23 1.66 -22.24
N ILE A 26 -5.87 2.79 -21.99
CA ILE A 26 -5.80 3.98 -22.85
C ILE A 26 -4.96 4.99 -22.09
N GLN A 27 -3.89 5.48 -22.74
CA GLN A 27 -3.01 6.49 -22.20
C GLN A 27 -2.99 7.67 -23.17
N TRP A 28 -2.90 8.88 -22.63
CA TRP A 28 -2.72 10.10 -23.41
C TRP A 28 -1.82 11.05 -22.65
N SER A 29 -1.08 11.87 -23.39
CA SER A 29 -0.27 12.93 -22.82
C SER A 29 -0.28 14.17 -23.69
N ILE A 30 -0.16 15.32 -23.05
CA ILE A 30 0.03 16.62 -23.69
C ILE A 30 1.29 17.22 -23.09
N CYS A 31 2.22 17.65 -23.94
CA CYS A 31 3.47 18.25 -23.53
C CYS A 31 3.61 19.66 -24.11
N ILE A 32 4.07 20.59 -23.27
CA ILE A 32 4.57 21.89 -23.70
C ILE A 32 6.03 21.96 -23.25
N GLN A 33 6.94 22.24 -24.19
CA GLN A 33 8.36 22.41 -23.92
C GLN A 33 8.82 23.79 -24.35
N ARG A 34 9.74 24.37 -23.58
CA ARG A 34 10.37 25.65 -23.92
C ARG A 34 11.81 25.68 -23.45
N GLU A 35 12.70 26.09 -24.36
CA GLU A 35 14.03 26.55 -24.01
C GLU A 35 13.93 27.95 -23.39
N ILE A 36 14.35 28.09 -22.13
CA ILE A 36 14.28 29.35 -21.39
C ILE A 36 15.54 30.19 -21.65
N PHE A 37 16.70 29.55 -21.54
CA PHE A 37 18.00 30.08 -21.93
C PHE A 37 18.75 28.98 -22.67
N ARG A 38 19.85 29.35 -23.34
CA ARG A 38 20.75 28.36 -23.95
C ARG A 38 21.07 27.26 -22.95
N ASP A 39 20.84 26.02 -23.35
CA ASP A 39 21.12 24.83 -22.55
C ASP A 39 20.22 24.65 -21.31
N LEU A 40 19.08 25.36 -21.19
CA LEU A 40 18.07 25.16 -20.13
C LEU A 40 16.67 25.00 -20.74
N VAL A 41 16.10 23.80 -20.59
CA VAL A 41 14.77 23.45 -21.08
C VAL A 41 13.84 23.13 -19.92
N ILE A 42 12.61 23.63 -20.01
CA ILE A 42 11.50 23.26 -19.12
C ILE A 42 10.42 22.58 -19.95
N GLU A 43 9.90 21.48 -19.43
CA GLU A 43 8.85 20.68 -20.03
C GLU A 43 7.72 20.50 -19.02
N ALA A 44 6.48 20.70 -19.45
CA ALA A 44 5.27 20.45 -18.65
C ALA A 44 4.39 19.44 -19.37
N TYR A 45 4.06 18.36 -18.67
CA TYR A 45 3.27 17.25 -19.16
C TYR A 45 1.99 17.12 -18.36
N TYR A 46 0.85 16.98 -19.05
CA TYR A 46 -0.31 16.31 -18.46
C TYR A 46 -0.35 14.88 -19.00
N VAL A 47 -0.42 13.89 -18.10
CA VAL A 47 -0.49 12.47 -18.46
C VAL A 47 -1.73 11.87 -17.80
N GLY A 48 -2.62 11.32 -18.63
CA GLY A 48 -3.82 10.62 -18.21
C GLY A 48 -3.81 9.17 -18.66
N ASN A 49 -4.38 8.30 -17.85
CA ASN A 49 -4.46 6.87 -18.14
C ASN A 49 -5.72 6.25 -17.51
N ARG A 50 -6.38 5.39 -18.29
CA ARG A 50 -7.56 4.63 -17.89
C ARG A 50 -7.35 3.16 -18.25
N GLY A 51 -7.45 2.30 -17.24
CA GLY A 51 -7.35 0.86 -17.41
C GLY A 51 -8.64 0.15 -17.06
N VAL A 52 -8.95 -0.92 -17.80
CA VAL A 52 -10.08 -1.82 -17.56
C VAL A 52 -9.65 -3.26 -17.79
N TRP A 53 -10.38 -4.19 -17.17
CA TRP A 53 -10.14 -5.63 -17.27
C TRP A 53 -8.80 -6.06 -16.69
N TRP A 54 -8.30 -5.29 -15.72
CA TRP A 54 -7.23 -5.76 -14.86
C TRP A 54 -7.73 -6.93 -14.01
N GLU A 55 -6.81 -7.82 -13.68
CA GLU A 55 -7.11 -8.91 -12.75
C GLU A 55 -7.47 -8.34 -11.36
N ALA A 56 -8.62 -8.78 -10.83
CA ALA A 56 -9.17 -8.32 -9.56
C ALA A 56 -10.00 -9.42 -8.90
N ASN A 57 -9.31 -10.47 -8.43
CA ASN A 57 -9.92 -11.64 -7.82
C ASN A 57 -10.68 -11.34 -6.52
N ASP A 58 -10.29 -10.27 -5.82
CA ASP A 58 -10.90 -9.89 -4.53
C ASP A 58 -12.28 -9.23 -4.70
N LEU A 59 -12.63 -8.78 -5.92
CA LEU A 59 -13.95 -8.19 -6.23
C LEU A 59 -15.06 -9.23 -6.46
N ILE A 60 -14.78 -10.50 -6.19
CA ILE A 60 -15.75 -11.57 -6.27
C ILE A 60 -15.49 -12.59 -5.16
N ASN A 61 -16.56 -13.00 -4.49
CA ASN A 61 -16.54 -14.15 -3.61
C ASN A 61 -17.78 -14.99 -3.88
N VAL A 62 -17.61 -16.02 -4.71
CA VAL A 62 -18.69 -16.90 -5.15
C VAL A 62 -19.29 -17.76 -4.03
N ASN A 63 -18.57 -17.89 -2.91
CA ASN A 63 -19.06 -18.62 -1.75
C ASN A 63 -19.41 -17.69 -0.59
N ALA A 64 -19.46 -16.37 -0.78
CA ALA A 64 -19.93 -15.46 0.27
C ALA A 64 -21.41 -15.75 0.58
N LEU A 65 -21.80 -15.58 1.84
CA LEU A 65 -23.21 -15.61 2.20
C LEU A 65 -23.76 -14.20 1.98
N THR A 66 -24.65 -14.03 0.99
CA THR A 66 -25.23 -12.72 0.69
C THR A 66 -26.40 -12.42 1.63
N PRO A 67 -26.70 -11.14 1.93
CA PRO A 67 -27.89 -10.77 2.71
C PRO A 67 -29.19 -11.32 2.10
N GLU A 68 -29.31 -11.35 0.77
CA GLU A 68 -30.49 -11.86 0.05
C GLU A 68 -30.65 -13.37 0.27
N ARG A 69 -29.54 -14.11 0.31
CA ARG A 69 -29.56 -15.54 0.61
C ARG A 69 -29.98 -15.79 2.06
N ILE A 70 -29.49 -15.00 3.02
CA ILE A 70 -29.92 -15.06 4.42
C ILE A 70 -31.43 -14.81 4.53
N ALA A 71 -31.93 -13.78 3.85
CA ALA A 71 -33.35 -13.43 3.80
C ALA A 71 -34.22 -14.56 3.23
N SER A 72 -33.71 -15.35 2.27
CA SER A 72 -34.45 -16.51 1.73
C SER A 72 -34.70 -17.63 2.77
N PHE A 73 -33.95 -17.63 3.88
CA PHE A 73 -34.17 -18.53 5.02
C PHE A 73 -34.97 -17.86 6.16
N GLY A 74 -35.55 -16.68 5.92
CA GLY A 74 -36.34 -15.94 6.92
C GLY A 74 -35.49 -15.30 8.02
N LEU A 75 -34.22 -15.03 7.75
CA LEU A 75 -33.28 -14.40 8.69
C LEU A 75 -32.90 -12.99 8.19
N ASP A 76 -32.53 -12.09 9.10
CA ASP A 76 -32.01 -10.76 8.77
C ASP A 76 -30.61 -10.55 9.39
N VAL A 77 -29.62 -10.20 8.57
CA VAL A 77 -28.26 -9.93 9.03
C VAL A 77 -28.16 -8.73 9.99
N ASN A 78 -29.13 -7.82 9.95
CA ASN A 78 -29.18 -6.68 10.88
C ASN A 78 -29.79 -7.07 12.24
N ASN A 79 -30.58 -8.15 12.30
CA ASN A 79 -31.20 -8.62 13.53
C ASN A 79 -30.16 -9.29 14.46
N PRO A 80 -30.01 -8.83 15.73
CA PRO A 80 -29.05 -9.41 16.67
C PRO A 80 -29.27 -10.90 16.98
N ASP A 81 -30.51 -11.36 17.08
CA ASP A 81 -30.84 -12.76 17.38
C ASP A 81 -30.50 -13.67 16.20
N ASP A 82 -30.74 -13.19 14.99
CA ASP A 82 -30.38 -13.92 13.77
C ASP A 82 -28.87 -13.97 13.58
N ARG A 83 -28.14 -12.90 13.88
CA ARG A 83 -26.66 -12.95 13.90
C ARG A 83 -26.15 -13.95 14.93
N LYS A 84 -26.74 -14.00 16.12
CA LYS A 84 -26.39 -14.98 17.15
C LYS A 84 -26.64 -16.41 16.65
N LEU A 85 -27.78 -16.67 16.02
CA LEU A 85 -28.09 -17.95 15.38
C LEU A 85 -27.08 -18.30 14.27
N LEU A 86 -26.80 -17.37 13.35
CA LEU A 86 -25.86 -17.55 12.24
C LEU A 86 -24.46 -17.94 12.72
N THR A 87 -24.02 -17.40 13.86
CA THR A 87 -22.72 -17.74 14.46
C THR A 87 -22.74 -18.99 15.35
N SER A 88 -23.91 -19.57 15.63
CA SER A 88 -24.05 -20.75 16.48
C SER A 88 -23.77 -22.05 15.70
N PRO A 89 -23.18 -23.08 16.33
CA PRO A 89 -23.06 -24.42 15.73
C PRO A 89 -24.43 -25.04 15.40
N LEU A 90 -24.51 -25.87 14.35
CA LEU A 90 -25.75 -26.58 13.99
C LEU A 90 -26.25 -27.51 15.10
N ASN A 91 -25.36 -28.11 15.89
CA ASN A 91 -25.73 -28.95 17.03
C ASN A 91 -26.13 -28.17 18.30
N SER A 92 -26.22 -26.85 18.23
CA SER A 92 -26.65 -26.03 19.38
C SER A 92 -28.16 -26.08 19.59
N ALA A 93 -28.59 -25.91 20.84
CA ALA A 93 -30.02 -25.82 21.19
C ALA A 93 -30.72 -24.66 20.46
N LEU A 94 -30.01 -23.53 20.26
CA LEU A 94 -30.54 -22.38 19.53
C LEU A 94 -30.80 -22.72 18.05
N ALA A 95 -29.88 -23.44 17.40
CA ALA A 95 -30.07 -23.89 16.02
C ALA A 95 -31.26 -24.84 15.91
N ALA A 96 -31.39 -25.82 16.81
CA ALA A 96 -32.53 -26.74 16.85
C ALA A 96 -33.87 -26.01 17.08
N GLN A 97 -33.92 -25.10 18.04
CA GLN A 97 -35.12 -24.30 18.33
C GLN A 97 -35.58 -23.46 17.13
N ARG A 98 -34.62 -22.97 16.33
CA ARG A 98 -34.88 -22.14 15.15
C ARG A 98 -35.02 -22.96 13.85
N GLY A 99 -34.93 -24.29 13.90
CA GLY A 99 -35.10 -25.18 12.75
C GLY A 99 -33.88 -25.33 11.84
N PHE A 100 -32.69 -25.00 12.34
CA PHE A 100 -31.40 -25.07 11.62
C PHE A 100 -30.49 -26.20 12.14
N ASP A 101 -31.04 -27.25 12.75
CA ASP A 101 -30.29 -28.43 13.24
C ASP A 101 -30.07 -29.51 12.19
N LYS A 102 -30.47 -29.26 10.94
CA LYS A 102 -30.33 -30.22 9.84
C LYS A 102 -29.09 -29.89 9.00
N PRO A 103 -28.19 -30.85 8.76
CA PRO A 103 -27.05 -30.63 7.88
C PRO A 103 -27.53 -30.44 6.42
N PRO A 104 -26.83 -29.63 5.61
CA PRO A 104 -27.17 -29.42 4.20
C PRO A 104 -26.96 -30.67 3.33
N TYR A 105 -26.11 -31.60 3.77
CA TYR A 105 -25.89 -32.91 3.15
C TYR A 105 -25.35 -33.92 4.18
N ALA A 106 -25.50 -35.22 3.89
CA ALA A 106 -25.02 -36.28 4.76
C ALA A 106 -23.49 -36.21 4.97
N GLY A 107 -23.06 -36.19 6.23
CA GLY A 107 -21.64 -36.07 6.59
C GLY A 107 -21.11 -34.64 6.70
N PHE A 108 -21.96 -33.60 6.61
CA PHE A 108 -21.57 -32.23 6.97
C PHE A 108 -21.31 -32.14 8.49
N PRO A 109 -20.24 -31.43 8.94
CA PRO A 109 -19.91 -31.32 10.36
C PRO A 109 -20.96 -30.49 11.12
N MET A 110 -21.64 -31.13 12.07
CA MET A 110 -22.65 -30.48 12.91
C MET A 110 -22.07 -29.41 13.88
N THR A 111 -20.75 -29.38 14.04
CA THR A 111 -20.04 -28.34 14.79
C THR A 111 -19.80 -27.06 13.98
N ALA A 112 -20.02 -27.08 12.66
CA ALA A 112 -19.95 -25.88 11.83
C ALA A 112 -21.14 -24.95 12.13
N THR A 113 -20.96 -23.66 11.85
CA THR A 113 -21.98 -22.65 12.14
C THR A 113 -23.15 -22.73 11.17
N VAL A 114 -24.31 -22.21 11.59
CA VAL A 114 -25.47 -22.02 10.70
C VAL A 114 -25.07 -21.17 9.49
N ALA A 115 -24.28 -20.10 9.66
CA ALA A 115 -23.80 -19.30 8.53
C ALA A 115 -23.02 -20.13 7.50
N GLN A 116 -22.19 -21.08 7.93
CA GLN A 116 -21.44 -21.95 7.03
C GLN A 116 -22.36 -22.93 6.27
N SER A 117 -23.41 -23.45 6.91
CA SER A 117 -24.35 -24.37 6.26
C SER A 117 -25.21 -23.68 5.20
N LEU A 118 -25.48 -22.39 5.35
CA LEU A 118 -26.30 -21.60 4.44
C LEU A 118 -25.54 -21.12 3.19
N ARG A 119 -24.23 -21.29 3.09
CA ARG A 119 -23.43 -20.83 1.93
C ARG A 119 -23.85 -21.52 0.62
N PRO A 120 -23.56 -20.93 -0.56
CA PRO A 120 -23.74 -21.60 -1.85
C PRO A 120 -23.02 -22.95 -1.96
N PHE A 121 -21.80 -23.01 -1.42
CA PHE A 121 -20.98 -24.23 -1.36
C PHE A 121 -20.57 -24.49 0.09
N PRO A 122 -21.48 -25.04 0.92
CA PRO A 122 -21.27 -25.18 2.37
C PRO A 122 -20.13 -26.13 2.72
N GLN A 123 -19.75 -27.04 1.82
CA GLN A 123 -18.65 -27.98 2.02
C GLN A 123 -17.26 -27.32 2.05
N PHE A 124 -17.12 -26.09 1.54
CA PHE A 124 -15.84 -25.40 1.48
C PHE A 124 -15.79 -24.31 2.55
N ALA A 125 -14.73 -24.34 3.36
CA ALA A 125 -14.43 -23.31 4.34
C ALA A 125 -13.25 -22.45 3.91
N GLY A 126 -13.26 -21.19 4.34
CA GLY A 126 -12.07 -20.34 4.22
C GLY A 126 -10.96 -20.89 5.11
N SER A 127 -9.71 -20.61 4.76
CA SER A 127 -8.58 -20.83 5.65
C SER A 127 -8.39 -19.64 6.59
N THR A 128 -7.52 -19.76 7.59
CA THR A 128 -7.06 -18.62 8.41
C THR A 128 -6.54 -17.46 7.57
N ASP A 129 -6.03 -17.76 6.38
CA ASP A 129 -5.35 -16.80 5.49
C ASP A 129 -6.29 -16.24 4.40
N SER A 130 -7.50 -16.79 4.24
CA SER A 130 -8.49 -16.25 3.31
C SER A 130 -9.92 -16.58 3.74
N ALA A 131 -10.75 -15.55 3.90
CA ALA A 131 -12.19 -15.71 4.12
C ALA A 131 -12.91 -16.33 2.88
N GLN A 132 -12.24 -16.31 1.72
CA GLN A 132 -12.71 -16.92 0.49
C GLN A 132 -12.49 -18.44 0.51
N ALA A 133 -13.57 -19.17 0.80
CA ALA A 133 -13.60 -20.63 0.73
C ALA A 133 -13.50 -21.20 -0.70
N ILE A 134 -13.60 -20.37 -1.73
CA ILE A 134 -13.34 -20.73 -3.12
C ILE A 134 -12.50 -19.60 -3.68
N ARG A 135 -11.28 -19.91 -4.11
CA ARG A 135 -10.35 -18.89 -4.63
C ARG A 135 -10.67 -18.66 -6.09
N TYR A 136 -11.19 -17.49 -6.39
CA TYR A 136 -11.47 -17.09 -7.76
C TYR A 136 -10.19 -16.58 -8.43
N MET A 137 -9.94 -16.95 -9.68
CA MET A 137 -8.72 -16.58 -10.40
C MET A 137 -9.02 -15.90 -11.73
N TRP A 138 -8.12 -14.97 -12.08
CA TRP A 138 -8.07 -14.25 -13.35
C TRP A 138 -9.35 -13.45 -13.66
N ALA A 139 -10.02 -12.93 -12.64
CA ALA A 139 -11.24 -12.15 -12.80
C ALA A 139 -10.92 -10.77 -13.42
N PRO A 140 -11.35 -10.46 -14.66
CA PRO A 140 -11.00 -9.21 -15.35
C PRO A 140 -11.94 -8.07 -14.94
N LEU A 141 -12.09 -7.84 -13.63
CA LEU A 141 -13.04 -6.89 -13.05
C LEU A 141 -12.38 -5.54 -12.69
N GLY A 142 -11.05 -5.51 -12.65
CA GLY A 142 -10.27 -4.40 -12.15
C GLY A 142 -10.28 -3.19 -13.08
N LYS A 143 -10.23 -2.01 -12.48
CA LYS A 143 -10.17 -0.72 -13.18
C LYS A 143 -9.14 0.20 -12.52
N THR A 144 -8.48 1.01 -13.34
CA THR A 144 -7.48 1.99 -12.88
C THR A 144 -7.73 3.36 -13.52
N TRP A 145 -7.46 4.41 -12.74
CA TRP A 145 -7.49 5.80 -13.20
C TRP A 145 -6.22 6.48 -12.71
N TYR A 146 -5.50 7.10 -13.62
CA TYR A 146 -4.31 7.87 -13.32
C TYR A 146 -4.36 9.21 -14.02
N ASP A 147 -4.07 10.28 -13.28
CA ASP A 147 -3.93 11.63 -13.79
C ASP A 147 -2.72 12.28 -13.12
N SER A 148 -1.86 12.92 -13.91
CA SER A 148 -0.70 13.61 -13.39
C SER A 148 -0.34 14.87 -14.18
N LEU A 149 0.18 15.85 -13.44
CA LEU A 149 0.94 16.97 -13.95
C LEU A 149 2.41 16.71 -13.64
N GLN A 150 3.27 16.66 -14.66
CA GLN A 150 4.70 16.42 -14.50
C GLN A 150 5.47 17.62 -15.05
N LEU A 151 6.42 18.11 -14.27
CA LEU A 151 7.33 19.18 -14.66
C LEU A 151 8.74 18.61 -14.71
N LYS A 152 9.45 18.87 -15.81
CA LYS A 152 10.84 18.47 -15.97
C LYS A 152 11.68 19.68 -16.33
N VAL A 153 12.81 19.82 -15.66
CA VAL A 153 13.81 20.85 -15.91
C VAL A 153 15.10 20.15 -16.27
N THR A 154 15.66 20.47 -17.42
CA THR A 154 16.94 19.94 -17.86
C THR A 154 17.87 21.08 -18.22
N LYS A 155 18.98 21.18 -17.47
CA LYS A 155 20.12 22.02 -17.79
C LYS A 155 21.21 21.14 -18.39
N ARG A 156 21.45 21.28 -19.69
CA ARG A 156 22.59 20.63 -20.36
C ARG A 156 23.90 21.21 -19.85
N TYR A 157 24.97 20.42 -19.88
CA TYR A 157 26.29 20.78 -19.39
C TYR A 157 26.75 22.16 -19.91
N SER A 158 26.91 23.12 -19.00
CA SER A 158 27.53 24.41 -19.29
C SER A 158 28.15 24.99 -18.02
N HIS A 159 29.31 25.64 -18.13
CA HIS A 159 29.99 26.24 -16.97
C HIS A 159 30.19 25.27 -15.80
N GLY A 160 30.41 23.98 -16.11
CA GLY A 160 30.60 22.93 -15.11
C GLY A 160 29.33 22.31 -14.55
N LEU A 161 28.14 22.85 -14.82
CA LEU A 161 26.87 22.36 -14.28
C LEU A 161 26.09 21.52 -15.29
N ASP A 162 25.71 20.32 -14.86
CA ASP A 162 24.68 19.47 -15.44
C ASP A 162 23.59 19.22 -14.39
N PHE A 163 22.33 19.41 -14.76
CA PHE A 163 21.22 19.27 -13.82
C PHE A 163 19.96 18.74 -14.50
N THR A 164 19.29 17.80 -13.83
CA THR A 164 17.94 17.38 -14.17
C THR A 164 17.08 17.35 -12.92
N GLY A 165 15.92 18.01 -12.98
CA GLY A 165 14.88 17.95 -11.96
C GLY A 165 13.57 17.46 -12.57
N ALA A 166 12.85 16.60 -11.86
CA ALA A 166 11.53 16.12 -12.23
C ALA A 166 10.59 16.22 -11.03
N PHE A 167 9.45 16.86 -11.21
CA PHE A 167 8.38 16.99 -10.23
C PHE A 167 7.12 16.37 -10.81
N THR A 168 6.39 15.58 -10.02
CA THR A 168 5.11 15.01 -10.43
C THR A 168 4.08 15.27 -9.34
N TRP A 169 2.97 15.89 -9.74
CA TRP A 169 1.74 15.94 -8.97
C TRP A 169 0.74 14.98 -9.60
N GLN A 170 0.32 13.95 -8.88
CA GLN A 170 -0.43 12.83 -9.42
C GLN A 170 -1.57 12.37 -8.52
N LYS A 171 -2.53 11.67 -9.13
CA LYS A 171 -3.62 10.99 -8.45
C LYS A 171 -3.86 9.63 -9.10
N GLU A 172 -3.76 8.60 -8.29
CA GLU A 172 -3.90 7.21 -8.66
C GLU A 172 -5.14 6.63 -7.96
N LEU A 173 -6.12 6.17 -8.74
CA LEU A 173 -7.29 5.45 -8.23
C LEU A 173 -7.32 4.04 -8.79
N THR A 174 -7.78 3.10 -7.99
CA THR A 174 -7.96 1.70 -8.37
C THR A 174 -9.32 1.18 -7.91
N MET A 175 -9.77 0.12 -8.55
CA MET A 175 -10.84 -0.75 -8.09
C MET A 175 -10.35 -2.18 -8.29
N GLY A 176 -9.93 -2.84 -7.22
CA GLY A 176 -9.55 -4.27 -7.21
C GLY A 176 -8.25 -4.66 -7.94
N ALA A 177 -7.64 -3.77 -8.72
CA ALA A 177 -6.51 -4.08 -9.60
C ALA A 177 -5.15 -4.18 -8.88
N GLU A 178 -5.10 -3.90 -7.57
CA GLU A 178 -3.87 -3.92 -6.77
C GLU A 178 -3.73 -5.24 -6.04
N GLN A 179 -3.39 -6.30 -6.76
CA GLN A 179 -3.12 -7.61 -6.19
C GLN A 179 -1.61 -7.80 -5.96
N VAL A 180 -1.23 -8.24 -4.75
CA VAL A 180 0.17 -8.49 -4.38
C VAL A 180 0.39 -10.00 -4.25
N GLY A 181 0.96 -10.63 -5.29
CA GLY A 181 1.71 -11.89 -5.15
C GLY A 181 1.27 -13.11 -5.98
N ASN A 182 2.18 -13.47 -6.90
CA ASN A 182 2.50 -14.77 -7.54
C ASN A 182 1.37 -15.58 -8.23
N ALA A 183 1.76 -16.49 -9.13
CA ALA A 183 0.93 -17.37 -9.97
C ALA A 183 -0.11 -18.26 -9.23
N MET A 184 -0.23 -18.11 -7.91
CA MET A 184 -1.13 -18.83 -7.00
C MET A 184 -2.15 -17.90 -6.31
N GLY A 185 -2.31 -16.64 -6.76
CA GLY A 185 -3.47 -15.79 -6.48
C GLY A 185 -3.61 -15.29 -5.04
N VAL A 186 -2.58 -14.71 -4.44
CA VAL A 186 -2.72 -14.08 -3.12
C VAL A 186 -3.25 -12.64 -3.25
N SER A 187 -4.39 -12.45 -2.60
CA SER A 187 -5.20 -11.24 -2.37
C SER A 187 -4.39 -10.09 -1.76
N GLY A 188 -4.55 -8.88 -2.30
CA GLY A 188 -3.98 -7.65 -1.72
C GLY A 188 -4.84 -6.40 -1.91
N ALA A 189 -5.93 -6.49 -2.70
CA ALA A 189 -6.73 -5.31 -2.99
C ALA A 189 -7.66 -4.99 -1.82
N ALA A 190 -7.74 -3.71 -1.46
CA ALA A 190 -8.68 -3.26 -0.45
C ALA A 190 -10.12 -3.33 -0.98
N VAL A 191 -10.93 -4.25 -0.43
CA VAL A 191 -12.35 -4.43 -0.78
C VAL A 191 -13.20 -4.20 0.47
N ASN A 192 -14.13 -3.26 0.38
CA ASN A 192 -15.06 -2.91 1.43
C ASN A 192 -16.36 -3.71 1.35
N ASN A 193 -16.90 -3.87 0.14
CA ASN A 193 -18.13 -4.61 -0.12
C ASN A 193 -18.02 -5.32 -1.46
N VAL A 194 -17.96 -6.65 -1.45
CA VAL A 194 -17.87 -7.44 -2.69
C VAL A 194 -19.20 -7.48 -3.47
N PHE A 195 -20.32 -7.25 -2.80
CA PHE A 195 -21.67 -7.27 -3.38
C PHE A 195 -22.01 -5.98 -4.12
N ASP A 196 -21.38 -4.87 -3.74
CA ASP A 196 -21.39 -3.62 -4.51
C ASP A 196 -19.96 -3.25 -4.92
N ARG A 197 -19.60 -3.59 -6.15
CA ARG A 197 -18.23 -3.36 -6.65
C ARG A 197 -17.91 -1.87 -6.79
N HIS A 198 -18.91 -1.02 -7.02
CA HIS A 198 -18.69 0.39 -7.35
C HIS A 198 -18.16 1.20 -6.17
N VAL A 199 -18.49 0.80 -4.93
CA VAL A 199 -17.97 1.44 -3.72
C VAL A 199 -16.49 1.15 -3.47
N ASN A 200 -15.89 0.16 -4.15
CA ASN A 200 -14.49 -0.22 -3.99
C ASN A 200 -13.50 0.60 -4.84
N LYS A 201 -13.90 1.81 -5.26
CA LYS A 201 -13.03 2.74 -5.98
C LYS A 201 -12.29 3.62 -4.98
N TYR A 202 -10.99 3.40 -4.80
CA TYR A 202 -10.16 4.09 -3.81
C TYR A 202 -8.92 4.73 -4.43
N LEU A 203 -8.23 5.55 -3.63
CA LEU A 203 -6.81 5.83 -3.88
C LEU A 203 -6.05 4.50 -3.92
N SER A 204 -5.09 4.42 -4.83
CA SER A 204 -4.11 3.33 -4.88
C SER A 204 -3.36 3.20 -3.55
N MET A 205 -3.08 1.98 -3.10
CA MET A 205 -2.18 1.72 -1.96
C MET A 205 -0.75 2.23 -2.22
N LEU A 206 -0.40 2.41 -3.50
CA LEU A 206 0.87 2.96 -3.97
C LEU A 206 0.80 4.46 -4.24
N SER A 207 -0.36 5.10 -4.00
CA SER A 207 -0.58 6.51 -4.32
C SER A 207 0.45 7.41 -3.64
N ARG A 208 1.15 8.24 -4.42
CA ARG A 208 2.10 9.23 -3.92
C ARG A 208 1.84 10.55 -4.62
N PRO A 209 1.00 11.43 -4.06
CA PRO A 209 0.46 12.57 -4.79
C PRO A 209 1.53 13.54 -5.25
N ILE A 210 2.62 13.68 -4.48
CA ILE A 210 3.75 14.53 -4.86
C ILE A 210 5.02 13.69 -4.84
N THR A 211 5.76 13.71 -5.94
CA THR A 211 7.12 13.18 -6.04
C THR A 211 8.04 14.21 -6.68
N PHE A 212 9.29 14.24 -6.24
CA PHE A 212 10.32 15.12 -6.74
C PHE A 212 11.65 14.37 -6.76
N VAL A 213 12.33 14.40 -7.89
CA VAL A 213 13.65 13.83 -8.07
C VAL A 213 14.56 14.88 -8.68
N ALA A 214 15.77 15.03 -8.13
CA ALA A 214 16.80 15.89 -8.69
C ALA A 214 18.12 15.14 -8.79
N ALA A 215 18.82 15.35 -9.90
CA ALA A 215 20.19 14.94 -10.12
C ALA A 215 21.00 16.18 -10.49
N VAL A 216 22.04 16.45 -9.71
CA VAL A 216 23.00 17.55 -9.94
C VAL A 216 24.36 16.93 -10.15
N ASN A 217 25.09 17.43 -11.12
CA ASN A 217 26.52 17.22 -11.27
C ASN A 217 27.21 18.55 -11.54
N TYR A 218 28.18 18.91 -10.72
CA TYR A 218 28.94 20.14 -10.84
C TYR A 218 30.43 19.85 -10.84
N THR A 219 31.11 20.16 -11.94
CA THR A 219 32.56 20.11 -12.06
C THR A 219 33.14 21.51 -11.97
N VAL A 220 34.04 21.74 -11.01
CA VAL A 220 34.70 23.03 -10.82
C VAL A 220 35.55 23.36 -12.06
N PRO A 221 35.24 24.46 -12.78
CA PRO A 221 35.96 24.81 -13.99
C PRO A 221 37.39 25.30 -13.70
N LYS A 222 38.24 25.28 -14.72
CA LYS A 222 39.59 25.82 -14.63
C LYS A 222 39.55 27.35 -14.56
N TRP A 223 40.35 27.94 -13.66
CA TRP A 223 40.48 29.40 -13.52
C TRP A 223 41.87 29.85 -13.98
N ASN A 224 41.94 30.92 -14.79
CA ASN A 224 43.22 31.34 -15.39
C ASN A 224 44.01 32.36 -14.55
N THR A 225 43.44 32.90 -13.47
CA THR A 225 44.04 34.01 -12.71
C THR A 225 45.20 33.58 -11.80
N TYR A 226 45.11 32.40 -11.17
CA TYR A 226 46.13 31.91 -10.22
C TYR A 226 46.49 30.45 -10.52
N LYS A 227 47.67 30.20 -11.07
CA LYS A 227 48.08 28.86 -11.56
C LYS A 227 48.04 27.78 -10.48
N VAL A 228 48.61 28.05 -9.29
CA VAL A 228 48.66 27.08 -8.18
C VAL A 228 47.27 26.86 -7.59
N LEU A 229 46.54 27.94 -7.32
CA LEU A 229 45.18 27.86 -6.77
C LEU A 229 44.22 27.16 -7.74
N SER A 230 44.31 27.45 -9.04
CA SER A 230 43.53 26.74 -10.06
C SER A 230 43.94 25.27 -10.16
N TRP A 231 45.21 24.92 -9.93
CA TRP A 231 45.62 23.52 -9.91
C TRP A 231 45.04 22.77 -8.73
N ILE A 232 44.84 23.41 -7.57
CA ILE A 232 44.23 22.77 -6.38
C ILE A 232 42.71 22.63 -6.52
N LEU A 233 42.05 23.66 -7.05
CA LEU A 233 40.58 23.78 -7.05
C LEU A 233 39.88 23.20 -8.28
N ARG A 234 40.58 22.94 -9.38
CA ARG A 234 39.96 22.39 -10.61
C ARG A 234 39.67 20.89 -10.52
N ASP A 235 38.78 20.44 -11.41
CA ASP A 235 38.45 19.02 -11.66
C ASP A 235 37.78 18.30 -10.47
N TRP A 236 37.44 19.04 -9.42
CA TRP A 236 36.53 18.56 -8.39
C TRP A 236 35.13 18.43 -8.98
N THR A 237 34.51 17.28 -8.77
CA THR A 237 33.17 16.95 -9.22
C THR A 237 32.32 16.66 -8.00
N VAL A 238 31.24 17.41 -7.86
CA VAL A 238 30.21 17.21 -6.83
C VAL A 238 28.97 16.71 -7.53
N ALA A 239 28.49 15.53 -7.17
CA ALA A 239 27.22 15.02 -7.64
C ALA A 239 26.26 14.78 -6.48
N ALA A 240 24.97 14.99 -6.72
CA ALA A 240 23.92 14.70 -5.75
C ALA A 240 22.70 14.10 -6.45
N THR A 241 22.08 13.13 -5.80
CA THR A 241 20.76 12.62 -6.18
C THR A 241 19.82 12.77 -4.99
N LEU A 242 18.72 13.45 -5.22
CA LEU A 242 17.72 13.77 -4.21
C LEU A 242 16.38 13.18 -4.64
N GLN A 243 15.73 12.45 -3.76
CA GLN A 243 14.40 11.88 -4.01
C GLN A 243 13.49 12.18 -2.82
N TYR A 244 12.40 12.89 -3.11
CA TYR A 244 11.38 13.25 -2.15
C TYR A 244 10.03 12.77 -2.65
N ALA A 245 9.26 12.15 -1.78
CA ALA A 245 7.91 11.72 -2.12
C ALA A 245 6.99 11.83 -0.90
N SER A 246 5.71 12.02 -1.18
CA SER A 246 4.65 11.82 -0.19
C SER A 246 4.71 10.39 0.35
N GLY A 247 4.32 10.22 1.61
CA GLY A 247 4.16 8.90 2.20
C GLY A 247 3.07 8.09 1.51
N MET A 248 3.21 6.76 1.49
CA MET A 248 2.14 5.86 1.05
C MET A 248 0.92 6.00 1.98
N PRO A 249 -0.31 5.85 1.47
CA PRO A 249 -1.49 5.89 2.31
C PRO A 249 -1.49 4.74 3.32
N ILE A 250 -2.04 5.01 4.49
CA ILE A 250 -2.34 3.99 5.49
C ILE A 250 -3.75 3.50 5.18
N GLN A 251 -3.95 2.18 5.17
CA GLN A 251 -5.28 1.61 4.97
C GLN A 251 -6.19 1.95 6.16
N ALA A 252 -7.45 2.26 5.89
CA ALA A 252 -8.46 2.36 6.93
C ALA A 252 -8.53 1.02 7.69
N PRO A 253 -8.65 1.05 9.03
CA PRO A 253 -8.70 -0.16 9.83
C PRO A 253 -9.91 -1.03 9.46
N ILE A 254 -9.75 -2.34 9.58
CA ILE A 254 -10.83 -3.31 9.38
C ILE A 254 -11.79 -3.22 10.56
N ALA A 255 -13.09 -3.17 10.26
CA ALA A 255 -14.13 -3.10 11.27
C ALA A 255 -14.28 -4.42 12.05
N GLN A 256 -14.66 -4.33 13.33
CA GLN A 256 -14.99 -5.47 14.18
C GLN A 256 -16.50 -5.59 14.41
N ASN A 257 -17.27 -5.79 13.33
CA ASN A 257 -18.74 -5.72 13.35
C ASN A 257 -19.45 -7.03 12.96
N GLN A 258 -18.76 -8.17 13.12
CA GLN A 258 -19.27 -9.53 12.87
C GLN A 258 -19.58 -9.90 11.42
N LEU A 259 -19.36 -9.01 10.44
CA LEU A 259 -19.55 -9.34 9.02
C LEU A 259 -18.71 -10.54 8.58
N SER A 260 -17.50 -10.69 9.12
CA SER A 260 -16.60 -11.79 8.77
C SER A 260 -17.16 -13.14 9.20
N SER A 261 -17.88 -13.21 10.32
CA SER A 261 -18.45 -14.45 10.84
C SER A 261 -19.83 -14.76 10.27
N VAL A 262 -20.56 -13.76 9.76
CA VAL A 262 -21.92 -13.97 9.22
C VAL A 262 -21.97 -13.99 7.69
N LEU A 263 -21.21 -13.12 7.00
CA LEU A 263 -21.19 -13.04 5.53
C LEU A 263 -19.92 -13.61 4.90
N PHE A 264 -18.90 -13.92 5.71
CA PHE A 264 -17.54 -14.27 5.23
C PHE A 264 -16.89 -13.14 4.43
N GLN A 265 -17.16 -11.89 4.86
CA GLN A 265 -16.64 -10.66 4.28
C GLN A 265 -16.16 -9.72 5.36
N ASN A 266 -15.10 -8.96 5.08
CA ASN A 266 -14.67 -7.86 5.94
C ASN A 266 -15.15 -6.53 5.37
N THR A 267 -15.11 -5.50 6.19
CA THR A 267 -15.40 -4.12 5.79
C THR A 267 -14.48 -3.15 6.53
N PHE A 268 -14.41 -1.89 6.11
CA PHE A 268 -13.61 -0.88 6.81
C PHE A 268 -14.40 -0.18 7.91
N ALA A 269 -13.70 0.28 8.95
CA ALA A 269 -14.26 1.21 9.90
C ALA A 269 -14.53 2.57 9.23
N ASN A 270 -15.55 3.27 9.72
CA ASN A 270 -15.89 4.61 9.25
C ASN A 270 -15.03 5.65 9.95
N ARG A 271 -14.56 6.64 9.18
CA ARG A 271 -13.86 7.79 9.73
C ARG A 271 -14.83 8.68 10.51
N VAL A 272 -14.46 9.06 11.72
CA VAL A 272 -15.21 10.04 12.53
C VAL A 272 -14.83 11.45 12.08
N PRO A 273 -15.78 12.27 11.58
CA PRO A 273 -15.49 13.65 11.18
C PRO A 273 -14.99 14.50 12.35
N GLY A 274 -13.97 15.33 12.12
CA GLY A 274 -13.40 16.24 13.12
C GLY A 274 -12.36 15.62 14.05
N GLU A 275 -12.31 14.29 14.17
CA GLU A 275 -11.30 13.62 14.97
C GLU A 275 -9.92 13.61 14.26
N PRO A 276 -8.82 13.94 14.97
CA PRO A 276 -7.49 13.90 14.39
C PRO A 276 -7.10 12.45 14.09
N LEU A 277 -6.61 12.15 12.89
CA LEU A 277 -6.21 10.79 12.50
C LEU A 277 -4.94 10.30 13.22
N PHE A 278 -4.12 11.25 13.68
CA PHE A 278 -2.85 11.02 14.34
C PHE A 278 -2.86 11.70 15.71
N THR A 279 -2.29 11.03 16.71
CA THR A 279 -1.99 11.65 18.02
C THR A 279 -0.74 12.54 17.93
N LYS A 280 0.17 12.22 17.01
CA LYS A 280 1.36 13.01 16.62
C LYS A 280 1.58 12.88 15.12
N ASP A 281 1.86 13.98 14.43
CA ASP A 281 2.23 13.95 13.00
C ASP A 281 3.47 13.07 12.80
N LEU A 282 3.38 12.08 11.91
CA LEU A 282 4.48 11.17 11.57
C LEU A 282 5.74 11.88 11.06
N ASN A 283 5.62 13.13 10.61
CA ASN A 283 6.71 13.95 10.09
C ASN A 283 7.15 15.06 11.07
N CYS A 284 6.63 15.12 12.31
CA CYS A 284 7.00 16.17 13.27
C CYS A 284 8.44 16.07 13.83
N HIS A 285 9.13 14.94 13.60
CA HIS A 285 10.42 14.62 14.23
C HIS A 285 10.38 14.61 15.78
N CYS A 286 9.19 14.47 16.36
CA CYS A 286 8.90 14.57 17.80
C CYS A 286 8.32 13.27 18.40
N ILE A 287 8.31 12.19 17.60
CA ILE A 287 7.80 10.88 18.00
C ILE A 287 8.91 10.11 18.70
N ASP A 288 8.59 9.59 19.88
CA ASP A 288 9.37 8.62 20.60
C ASP A 288 8.66 7.25 20.50
N PRO A 289 9.10 6.32 19.63
CA PRO A 289 8.40 5.04 19.43
C PRO A 289 8.42 4.13 20.69
N ASN A 290 9.25 4.48 21.66
CA ASN A 290 9.36 3.85 22.97
C ASN A 290 8.36 4.44 23.99
N LYS A 291 7.59 5.47 23.62
CA LYS A 291 6.57 6.09 24.48
C LYS A 291 5.23 6.31 23.79
N ASP A 292 5.23 6.54 22.49
CA ASP A 292 4.07 7.03 21.75
C ASP A 292 3.36 5.94 20.96
N PHE A 293 2.03 6.00 20.95
CA PHE A 293 1.22 5.47 19.86
C PHE A 293 0.84 6.63 18.97
N VAL A 294 0.93 6.47 17.64
CA VAL A 294 0.86 7.61 16.70
C VAL A 294 -0.47 7.73 15.95
N LEU A 295 -1.30 6.68 15.96
CA LEU A 295 -2.62 6.66 15.31
C LEU A 295 -3.70 6.83 16.37
N ASN A 296 -4.73 7.63 16.09
CA ASN A 296 -5.84 7.87 17.01
C ASN A 296 -6.94 6.81 16.82
N PRO A 297 -7.22 5.95 17.83
CA PRO A 297 -8.34 5.01 17.78
C PRO A 297 -9.72 5.69 17.63
N ASN A 298 -9.89 6.89 18.18
CA ASN A 298 -11.17 7.62 18.18
C ASN A 298 -11.51 8.22 16.81
N ALA A 299 -10.54 8.28 15.90
CA ALA A 299 -10.79 8.68 14.52
C ALA A 299 -11.59 7.64 13.72
N TRP A 300 -11.85 6.47 14.31
CA TRP A 300 -12.50 5.34 13.66
C TRP A 300 -13.63 4.76 14.51
N VAL A 301 -14.77 4.53 13.86
CA VAL A 301 -15.93 3.88 14.44
C VAL A 301 -16.35 2.70 13.56
N ASP A 302 -16.63 1.57 14.19
CA ASP A 302 -17.15 0.42 13.46
C ASP A 302 -18.58 0.73 12.96
N PRO A 303 -18.94 0.38 11.72
CA PRO A 303 -20.34 0.36 11.30
C PRO A 303 -21.16 -0.57 12.22
N PRO A 304 -22.50 -0.39 12.30
CA PRO A 304 -23.35 -1.31 13.03
C PRO A 304 -23.12 -2.76 12.62
N ALA A 305 -23.35 -3.68 13.56
CA ALA A 305 -23.10 -5.09 13.32
C ALA A 305 -23.99 -5.63 12.20
N GLY A 306 -23.39 -6.35 11.25
CA GLY A 306 -24.06 -6.83 10.03
C GLY A 306 -24.10 -5.83 8.86
N GLN A 307 -23.52 -4.63 9.01
CA GLN A 307 -23.54 -3.59 7.97
C GLN A 307 -22.16 -3.31 7.38
N PHE A 308 -22.09 -2.98 6.09
CA PHE A 308 -20.84 -2.54 5.47
C PHE A 308 -20.49 -1.10 5.88
N GLY A 309 -19.21 -0.80 6.01
CA GLY A 309 -18.70 0.55 6.17
C GLY A 309 -18.99 1.40 4.94
N THR A 310 -19.07 2.71 5.13
CA THR A 310 -19.23 3.71 4.05
C THR A 310 -17.92 4.45 3.77
N GLY A 311 -16.90 4.25 4.60
CA GLY A 311 -15.58 4.85 4.47
C GLY A 311 -14.79 4.34 3.25
N ALA A 312 -13.86 5.19 2.78
CA ALA A 312 -12.87 4.78 1.79
C ALA A 312 -11.78 3.91 2.44
N ALA A 313 -11.17 3.00 1.66
CA ALA A 313 -10.03 2.21 2.14
C ALA A 313 -8.77 3.05 2.36
N TYR A 314 -8.60 4.16 1.63
CA TYR A 314 -7.42 5.01 1.69
C TYR A 314 -7.84 6.48 1.60
N TYR A 315 -7.27 7.31 2.47
CA TYR A 315 -7.50 8.76 2.52
C TYR A 315 -6.22 9.52 2.20
N ASN A 316 -6.34 10.67 1.52
CA ASN A 316 -5.17 11.43 1.10
C ASN A 316 -4.41 12.09 2.27
N ASP A 317 -5.10 12.36 3.38
CA ASP A 317 -4.59 12.95 4.62
C ASP A 317 -4.19 11.89 5.67
N TYR A 318 -4.32 10.60 5.36
CA TYR A 318 -3.93 9.48 6.22
C TYR A 318 -2.79 8.68 5.59
N ARG A 319 -1.55 9.14 5.80
CA ARG A 319 -0.35 8.62 5.12
C ARG A 319 0.78 8.32 6.08
N GLN A 320 1.64 7.39 5.69
CA GLN A 320 2.87 7.02 6.38
C GLN A 320 3.88 8.18 6.39
N GLN A 321 4.93 8.05 7.21
CA GLN A 321 6.04 8.99 7.24
C GLN A 321 6.69 9.11 5.85
N ARG A 322 7.08 10.34 5.47
CA ARG A 322 7.87 10.59 4.26
C ARG A 322 9.28 10.05 4.44
N ARG A 323 9.85 9.47 3.38
CA ARG A 323 11.18 8.86 3.39
C ARG A 323 12.08 9.49 2.33
N PRO A 324 12.66 10.67 2.59
CA PRO A 324 13.65 11.27 1.69
C PRO A 324 14.86 10.36 1.48
N SER A 325 15.39 10.35 0.26
CA SER A 325 16.67 9.72 -0.06
C SER A 325 17.60 10.77 -0.66
N GLU A 326 18.73 11.00 0.02
CA GLU A 326 19.72 11.99 -0.37
C GLU A 326 21.09 11.32 -0.43
N ASN A 327 21.63 11.19 -1.64
CA ASN A 327 22.95 10.61 -1.87
C ASN A 327 23.86 11.64 -2.55
N MET A 328 25.13 11.64 -2.18
CA MET A 328 26.10 12.61 -2.64
C MET A 328 27.42 11.94 -3.01
N SER A 329 28.08 12.46 -4.03
CA SER A 329 29.40 12.05 -4.48
C SER A 329 30.32 13.25 -4.53
N LEU A 330 31.55 13.08 -4.08
CA LEU A 330 32.63 14.04 -4.23
C LEU A 330 33.81 13.30 -4.85
N GLY A 331 34.26 13.75 -6.02
CA GLY A 331 35.42 13.16 -6.65
C GLY A 331 36.31 14.19 -7.31
N ARG A 332 37.51 13.75 -7.68
CA ARG A 332 38.46 14.54 -8.43
C ARG A 332 39.27 13.65 -9.36
N ASN A 333 39.46 14.12 -10.58
CA ASN A 333 40.39 13.50 -11.51
C ASN A 333 41.72 14.25 -11.51
N PHE A 334 42.81 13.53 -11.24
CA PHE A 334 44.17 14.04 -11.26
C PHE A 334 44.86 13.54 -12.53
N GLN A 335 45.18 14.45 -13.44
CA GLN A 335 46.05 14.15 -14.57
C GLN A 335 47.50 14.20 -14.09
N LEU A 336 48.14 13.04 -13.95
CA LEU A 336 49.50 12.93 -13.41
C LEU A 336 50.54 13.15 -14.49
N LYS A 337 50.35 12.49 -15.65
CA LYS A 337 51.16 12.64 -16.87
C LYS A 337 50.33 12.22 -18.08
N GLU A 338 50.87 12.40 -19.27
CA GLU A 338 50.22 11.95 -20.50
C GLU A 338 49.94 10.42 -20.43
N GLY A 339 48.71 10.03 -20.75
CA GLY A 339 48.22 8.65 -20.64
C GLY A 339 47.86 8.18 -19.22
N VAL A 340 48.29 8.88 -18.16
CA VAL A 340 48.10 8.40 -16.77
C VAL A 340 47.24 9.34 -15.92
N SER A 341 46.12 8.83 -15.42
CA SER A 341 45.21 9.55 -14.55
C SER A 341 44.86 8.79 -13.27
N LEU A 342 44.66 9.55 -12.19
CA LEU A 342 44.22 9.06 -10.89
C LEU A 342 42.86 9.69 -10.58
N ASN A 343 41.83 8.87 -10.46
CA ASN A 343 40.51 9.30 -10.03
C ASN A 343 40.30 8.90 -8.56
N ILE A 344 39.95 9.86 -7.72
CA ILE A 344 39.54 9.62 -6.34
C ILE A 344 38.09 10.07 -6.22
N ARG A 345 37.21 9.20 -5.70
CA ARG A 345 35.79 9.48 -5.53
C ARG A 345 35.32 8.94 -4.18
N ALA A 346 34.52 9.72 -3.47
CA ALA A 346 33.82 9.34 -2.27
C ALA A 346 32.31 9.43 -2.52
N ASP A 347 31.61 8.31 -2.34
CA ASP A 347 30.16 8.20 -2.49
C ASP A 347 29.52 8.00 -1.13
N PHE A 348 28.44 8.72 -0.86
CA PHE A 348 27.66 8.62 0.36
C PHE A 348 26.19 8.41 0.04
N SER A 349 25.61 7.37 0.63
CA SER A 349 24.17 7.17 0.68
C SER A 349 23.62 7.66 2.02
N ASN A 350 22.42 8.24 2.01
CA ASN A 350 21.81 8.85 3.20
C ASN A 350 22.79 9.84 3.88
N ILE A 351 23.29 10.81 3.11
CA ILE A 351 24.36 11.74 3.54
C ILE A 351 24.00 12.54 4.80
N PHE A 352 22.71 12.70 5.10
CA PHE A 352 22.24 13.38 6.32
C PHE A 352 22.00 12.42 7.50
N ASN A 353 22.23 11.11 7.34
CA ASN A 353 21.97 10.08 8.34
C ASN A 353 20.54 10.14 8.91
N ARG A 354 19.54 10.29 8.03
CA ARG A 354 18.14 10.30 8.43
C ARG A 354 17.73 8.90 8.90
N THR A 355 17.30 8.79 10.14
CA THR A 355 16.65 7.58 10.65
C THR A 355 15.20 7.53 10.19
N GLN A 356 14.81 6.43 9.56
CA GLN A 356 13.44 6.22 9.10
C GLN A 356 12.80 5.12 9.94
N MET A 357 11.72 5.44 10.64
CA MET A 357 11.04 4.46 11.50
C MET A 357 10.19 3.49 10.69
N SER A 358 9.93 2.33 11.29
CA SER A 358 8.94 1.38 10.79
C SER A 358 7.56 2.03 10.72
N ASN A 359 6.70 1.54 9.82
CA ASN A 359 5.33 2.03 9.73
C ASN A 359 4.51 1.63 10.97
N PRO A 360 3.52 2.44 11.37
CA PRO A 360 2.65 2.09 12.49
C PRO A 360 1.67 0.96 12.14
N THR A 361 1.35 0.11 13.12
CA THR A 361 0.30 -0.91 13.01
C THR A 361 -1.07 -0.26 12.87
N SER A 362 -1.81 -0.57 11.80
CA SER A 362 -3.07 0.11 11.42
C SER A 362 -4.26 -0.84 11.18
N THR A 363 -4.11 -2.14 11.45
CA THR A 363 -5.07 -3.16 11.00
C THR A 363 -6.45 -3.07 11.67
N ASN A 364 -6.51 -2.76 12.97
CA ASN A 364 -7.75 -2.70 13.75
C ASN A 364 -7.68 -1.53 14.74
N ALA A 365 -8.57 -0.55 14.61
CA ALA A 365 -8.62 0.63 15.48
C ALA A 365 -8.94 0.29 16.95
N LYS A 366 -9.66 -0.82 17.20
CA LYS A 366 -10.01 -1.29 18.54
C LYS A 366 -8.95 -2.21 19.15
N ALA A 367 -7.84 -2.48 18.45
CA ALA A 367 -6.76 -3.28 19.01
C ALA A 367 -6.13 -2.54 20.21
N THR A 368 -6.25 -3.14 21.40
CA THR A 368 -5.76 -2.56 22.66
C THR A 368 -4.31 -2.14 22.54
N GLN A 369 -4.05 -0.87 22.85
CA GLN A 369 -2.71 -0.33 22.99
C GLN A 369 -2.09 -0.87 24.28
N THR A 370 -1.09 -1.75 24.16
CA THR A 370 -0.45 -2.39 25.30
C THR A 370 0.96 -1.88 25.52
N ARG A 371 1.36 -1.78 26.79
CA ARG A 371 2.69 -1.37 27.21
C ARG A 371 3.35 -2.46 28.04
N SER A 372 4.67 -2.53 27.99
CA SER A 372 5.48 -3.36 28.88
C SER A 372 5.40 -2.86 30.33
N ALA A 373 5.94 -3.65 31.26
CA ALA A 373 6.13 -3.22 32.66
C ALA A 373 6.98 -1.93 32.78
N SER A 374 7.86 -1.66 31.80
CA SER A 374 8.67 -0.43 31.71
C SER A 374 7.97 0.73 30.98
N GLY A 375 6.67 0.62 30.71
CA GLY A 375 5.85 1.66 30.07
C GLY A 375 6.02 1.78 28.56
N GLN A 376 6.77 0.88 27.92
CA GLN A 376 7.09 0.92 26.49
C GLN A 376 5.95 0.34 25.66
N PRO A 377 5.48 0.98 24.57
CA PRO A 377 4.56 0.36 23.63
C PRO A 377 5.09 -0.99 23.12
N ILE A 378 4.25 -2.03 23.11
CA ILE A 378 4.62 -3.37 22.58
C ILE A 378 3.66 -3.89 21.51
N SER A 379 2.39 -3.47 21.52
CA SER A 379 1.42 -3.81 20.47
C SER A 379 0.19 -2.89 20.51
N GLY A 380 -0.66 -2.97 19.49
CA GLY A 380 -1.93 -2.23 19.39
C GLY A 380 -1.96 -1.24 18.24
N PHE A 381 -3.08 -0.53 18.10
CA PHE A 381 -3.28 0.45 17.04
C PHE A 381 -2.32 1.63 17.18
N GLY A 382 -1.59 1.96 16.12
CA GLY A 382 -0.61 3.04 16.10
C GLY A 382 0.74 2.71 16.75
N TYR A 383 1.01 1.45 17.06
CA TYR A 383 2.31 1.01 17.53
C TYR A 383 3.38 1.09 16.43
N ILE A 384 4.55 1.67 16.74
CA ILE A 384 5.73 1.64 15.86
C ILE A 384 6.78 0.71 16.47
N ASN A 385 7.24 -0.28 15.70
CA ASN A 385 8.35 -1.13 16.13
C ASN A 385 9.66 -0.35 16.15
N SER A 386 10.24 -0.16 17.33
CA SER A 386 11.51 0.55 17.56
C SER A 386 12.75 -0.32 17.38
N LYS A 387 12.61 -1.65 17.23
CA LYS A 387 13.73 -2.59 17.05
C LYS A 387 14.26 -2.62 15.61
N THR A 388 13.50 -2.09 14.66
CA THR A 388 13.85 -2.09 13.24
C THR A 388 13.66 -0.72 12.62
N VAL A 389 14.56 -0.35 11.72
CA VAL A 389 14.45 0.85 10.89
C VAL A 389 14.02 0.48 9.47
N ALA A 390 13.34 1.41 8.79
CA ALA A 390 12.83 1.22 7.44
C ALA A 390 13.86 1.49 6.34
N ALA A 391 15.01 2.07 6.67
CA ALA A 391 16.09 2.35 5.72
C ALA A 391 17.46 2.18 6.38
N PRO A 392 18.49 1.84 5.57
CA PRO A 392 19.84 1.70 6.08
C PRO A 392 20.39 3.04 6.62
N PRO A 393 21.33 2.98 7.58
CA PRO A 393 22.04 4.15 8.07
C PRO A 393 22.91 4.75 6.96
N ARG A 394 23.52 5.91 7.22
CA ARG A 394 24.52 6.48 6.32
C ARG A 394 25.63 5.47 6.02
N ALA A 395 25.89 5.25 4.74
CA ALA A 395 27.00 4.41 4.28
C ALA A 395 27.81 5.17 3.24
N GLY A 396 29.14 5.04 3.31
CA GLY A 396 30.06 5.68 2.40
C GLY A 396 31.08 4.71 1.83
N ILE A 397 31.49 4.93 0.57
CA ILE A 397 32.51 4.15 -0.13
C ILE A 397 33.49 5.12 -0.77
N ILE A 398 34.79 4.86 -0.63
CA ILE A 398 35.83 5.58 -1.36
C ILE A 398 36.36 4.66 -2.46
N VAL A 399 36.37 5.16 -3.68
CA VAL A 399 36.88 4.47 -4.86
C VAL A 399 38.11 5.24 -5.35
N VAL A 400 39.21 4.52 -5.50
CA VAL A 400 40.42 5.02 -6.14
C VAL A 400 40.62 4.21 -7.41
N ARG A 401 40.70 4.90 -8.55
CA ARG A 401 40.94 4.28 -9.86
C ARG A 401 42.17 4.91 -10.50
N PHE A 402 43.11 4.06 -10.87
CA PHE A 402 44.28 4.44 -11.65
C PHE A 402 44.07 3.98 -13.09
N GLN A 403 44.31 4.85 -14.06
CA GLN A 403 44.23 4.55 -15.50
C GLN A 403 45.57 4.91 -16.13
N PHE A 404 46.09 4.04 -17.02
CA PHE A 404 47.38 4.15 -17.68
C PHE A 404 47.30 3.77 -19.16
#